data_AF-A0A0K2SI01-F1
#
_entry.id   AF-A0A0K2SI01-F1
#
_cell.length_a   1.000
_cell.length_b   1.000
_cell.length_c   1.000
_cell.angle_alpha   90.00
_cell.angle_beta   90.00
_cell.angle_gamma   90.00
#
_symmetry.space_group_name_H-M   'P 1'
#
loop_
_entity.id
_entity.type
_entity.pdbx_description
1 polymer ?
#
loop_
_entity_poly.entity_id
_entity_poly.type
_entity_poly.pdbx_seq_one_letter_code
_entity_poly.pdbx_strand_id
1 'polypeptide(L)'
;MKPVNLPELRAQFAGTRFWQLVQHHLRRQSQGELTQGVHGTVALLPEAARDLAEEFIDRWNARVYDRSFWQRDTADVFDEIIGDARSVLRPLGLATDEEAAFNLFNIVVLSYAYSAYDQPKMREFMGIERAAFPWPSALALLYPVGAAIYIATTTPAGSTMVIGYGIANLGYLLFAAGILGGSFRILGLRNRWQVFGAAVISFVAGSMLSNVGA
;
A
#
# COMPACT_ATOMS: atom_id res chain seq x y z
N MET A 1 0.60 9.37 27.06
CA MET A 1 -0.25 9.36 25.85
C MET A 1 -1.49 10.18 26.16
N LYS A 2 -2.05 10.92 25.19
CA LYS A 2 -3.35 11.58 25.42
C LYS A 2 -4.42 10.47 25.49
N PRO A 3 -5.36 10.55 26.44
CA PRO A 3 -6.46 9.59 26.48
C PRO A 3 -7.22 9.63 25.16
N VAL A 4 -7.62 8.46 24.67
CA VAL A 4 -8.45 8.33 23.48
C VAL A 4 -9.75 9.11 23.71
N ASN A 5 -10.15 9.92 22.74
CA ASN A 5 -11.40 10.67 22.77
C ASN A 5 -12.27 10.20 21.59
N LEU A 6 -13.19 9.28 21.87
CA LEU A 6 -14.03 8.67 20.83
C LEU A 6 -14.90 9.70 20.08
N PRO A 7 -15.52 10.70 20.74
CA PRO A 7 -16.23 11.78 20.03
C PRO A 7 -15.37 12.55 19.03
N GLU A 8 -14.13 12.88 19.40
CA GLU A 8 -13.20 13.59 18.51
C GLU A 8 -12.82 12.72 17.31
N LEU A 9 -12.50 11.45 17.53
CA LEU A 9 -12.18 10.50 16.45
C LEU A 9 -13.36 10.30 15.50
N ARG A 10 -14.56 10.14 16.03
CA ARG A 10 -15.79 10.06 15.24
C ARG A 10 -15.95 11.28 14.34
N ALA A 11 -15.70 12.48 14.85
CA ALA A 11 -15.76 13.72 14.06
C ALA A 11 -14.71 13.75 12.94
N GLN A 12 -13.51 13.20 13.17
CA GLN A 12 -12.48 13.09 12.14
C GLN A 12 -12.87 12.13 11.00
N PHE A 13 -13.67 11.11 11.31
CA PHE A 13 -14.12 10.12 10.32
C PHE A 13 -15.33 10.57 9.49
N ALA A 14 -16.08 11.57 9.95
CA ALA A 14 -17.30 12.04 9.29
C ALA A 14 -17.05 12.53 7.86
N GLY A 15 -17.95 12.18 6.94
CA GLY A 15 -17.91 12.58 5.54
C GLY A 15 -16.97 11.74 4.67
N THR A 16 -16.32 10.72 5.24
CA THR A 16 -15.49 9.76 4.51
C THR A 16 -16.21 8.42 4.41
N ARG A 17 -16.00 7.69 3.31
CA ARG A 17 -16.53 6.34 3.15
C ARG A 17 -15.61 5.33 3.82
N PHE A 18 -16.18 4.29 4.42
CA PHE A 18 -15.40 3.31 5.18
C PHE A 18 -14.28 2.63 4.38
N TRP A 19 -14.50 2.34 3.09
CA TRP A 19 -13.45 1.77 2.24
C TRP A 19 -12.22 2.69 2.09
N GLN A 20 -12.38 4.01 2.24
CA GLN A 20 -11.27 4.98 2.14
C GLN A 20 -10.32 4.85 3.34
N LEU A 21 -10.86 4.56 4.53
CA LEU A 21 -10.06 4.28 5.72
C LEU A 21 -9.23 3.00 5.53
N VAL A 22 -9.86 1.92 5.04
CA VAL A 22 -9.16 0.67 4.72
C VAL A 22 -8.09 0.90 3.64
N GLN A 23 -8.41 1.66 2.59
CA GLN A 23 -7.47 2.01 1.54
C GLN A 23 -6.28 2.83 2.07
N HIS A 24 -6.50 3.70 3.06
CA HIS A 24 -5.43 4.48 3.69
C HIS A 24 -4.37 3.57 4.32
N HIS A 25 -4.80 2.56 5.08
CA HIS A 25 -3.90 1.56 5.68
C HIS A 25 -3.21 0.70 4.62
N LEU A 26 -3.99 0.19 3.65
CA LEU A 26 -3.48 -0.65 2.56
C LEU A 26 -2.37 0.03 1.73
N ARG A 27 -2.43 1.36 1.55
CA ARG A 27 -1.44 2.10 0.76
C ARG A 27 -0.13 2.36 1.51
N ARG A 28 -0.16 2.37 2.84
CA ARG A 28 0.97 2.79 3.69
C ARG A 28 1.72 1.62 4.32
N GLN A 29 1.06 0.47 4.43
CA GLN A 29 1.58 -0.69 5.15
C GLN A 29 1.69 -1.88 4.20
N SER A 30 2.81 -2.60 4.29
CA SER A 30 3.01 -3.92 3.70
C SER A 30 2.21 -5.00 4.43
N GLN A 31 2.09 -6.18 3.84
CA GLN A 31 1.39 -7.31 4.46
C GLN A 31 1.95 -7.66 5.85
N GLY A 32 3.28 -7.73 5.98
CA GLY A 32 3.93 -8.03 7.25
C GLY A 32 3.65 -6.96 8.31
N GLU A 33 3.65 -5.68 7.93
CA GLU A 33 3.30 -4.57 8.81
C GLU A 33 1.82 -4.59 9.21
N LEU A 34 0.91 -5.03 8.33
CA LEU A 34 -0.51 -5.19 8.64
C LEU A 34 -0.72 -6.33 9.65
N THR A 35 -0.11 -7.49 9.43
CA THR A 35 -0.17 -8.63 10.38
C THR A 35 0.43 -8.26 11.73
N GLN A 36 1.60 -7.62 11.75
CA GLN A 36 2.20 -7.11 12.98
C GLN A 36 1.34 -6.04 13.65
N GLY A 37 0.68 -5.18 12.86
CA GLY A 37 -0.25 -4.18 13.36
C GLY A 37 -1.45 -4.80 14.08
N VAL A 38 -2.04 -5.86 13.51
CA VAL A 38 -3.15 -6.59 14.17
C VAL A 38 -2.66 -7.20 15.48
N HIS A 39 -1.59 -8.01 15.47
CA HIS A 39 -1.08 -8.63 16.70
C HIS A 39 -0.63 -7.60 17.75
N GLY A 40 0.01 -6.51 17.31
CA GLY A 40 0.43 -5.41 18.17
C GLY A 40 -0.77 -4.72 18.82
N THR A 41 -1.85 -4.50 18.06
CA THR A 41 -3.08 -3.88 18.60
C THR A 41 -3.81 -4.83 19.56
N VAL A 42 -3.80 -6.14 19.29
CA VAL A 42 -4.31 -7.16 20.24
C VAL A 42 -3.50 -7.15 21.53
N ALA A 43 -2.17 -6.99 21.47
CA ALA A 43 -1.32 -6.92 22.66
C ALA A 43 -1.61 -5.69 23.53
N LEU A 44 -2.12 -4.60 22.96
CA LEU A 44 -2.57 -3.40 23.67
C LEU A 44 -3.92 -3.57 24.36
N LEU A 45 -4.69 -4.62 24.04
CA LEU A 45 -5.91 -4.92 24.78
C LEU A 45 -5.56 -5.39 26.20
N PRO A 46 -6.43 -5.10 27.19
CA PRO A 46 -6.37 -5.72 28.51
C PRO A 46 -6.32 -7.24 28.38
N GLU A 47 -5.53 -7.90 29.22
CA GLU A 47 -5.27 -9.34 29.12
C GLU A 47 -6.56 -10.17 29.07
N ALA A 48 -7.56 -9.80 29.88
CA ALA A 48 -8.87 -10.44 29.92
C ALA A 48 -9.67 -10.33 28.60
N ALA A 49 -9.34 -9.38 27.72
CA ALA A 49 -10.05 -9.10 26.48
C ALA A 49 -9.31 -9.58 25.22
N ARG A 50 -8.07 -10.09 25.35
CA ARG A 50 -7.27 -10.50 24.19
C ARG A 50 -7.90 -11.65 23.41
N ASP A 51 -8.46 -12.62 24.12
CA ASP A 51 -9.10 -13.80 23.51
C ASP A 51 -10.40 -13.44 22.77
N LEU A 52 -11.00 -12.27 23.05
CA LEU A 52 -12.19 -11.79 22.34
C LEU A 52 -11.88 -11.27 20.93
N ALA A 53 -10.62 -10.92 20.65
CA ALA A 53 -10.26 -10.25 19.41
C ALA A 53 -10.55 -11.10 18.17
N GLU A 54 -10.29 -12.41 18.24
CA GLU A 54 -10.53 -13.34 17.12
C GLU A 54 -12.02 -13.45 16.78
N GLU A 55 -12.86 -13.72 17.79
CA GLU A 55 -14.31 -13.79 17.59
C GLU A 55 -14.88 -12.46 17.10
N PHE A 56 -14.35 -11.34 17.60
CA PHE A 56 -14.76 -10.01 17.17
C PHE A 56 -14.40 -9.75 15.70
N ILE A 57 -13.21 -10.13 15.27
CA ILE A 57 -12.79 -10.06 13.87
C ILE A 57 -13.73 -10.89 12.99
N ASP A 58 -14.02 -12.13 13.36
CA ASP A 58 -14.85 -13.04 12.55
C ASP A 58 -16.27 -12.51 12.38
N ARG A 59 -16.86 -11.98 13.45
CA ARG A 59 -18.19 -11.36 13.42
C ARG A 59 -18.26 -10.19 12.44
N TRP A 60 -17.24 -9.35 12.42
CA TRP A 60 -17.19 -8.21 11.50
C TRP A 60 -16.85 -8.63 10.08
N ASN A 61 -15.97 -9.62 9.90
CA ASN A 61 -15.65 -10.20 8.60
C ASN A 61 -16.87 -10.78 7.87
N ALA A 62 -17.92 -11.18 8.58
CA ALA A 62 -19.18 -11.59 7.96
C ALA A 62 -19.83 -10.47 7.10
N ARG A 63 -19.56 -9.18 7.41
CA ARG A 63 -20.12 -8.03 6.68
C ARG A 63 -19.34 -7.65 5.42
N VAL A 64 -18.19 -8.29 5.18
CA VAL A 64 -17.30 -7.97 4.07
C VAL A 64 -17.96 -8.11 2.69
N TYR A 65 -18.90 -9.04 2.57
CA TYR A 65 -19.61 -9.31 1.32
C TYR A 65 -20.86 -8.44 1.14
N ASP A 66 -21.10 -7.45 2.00
CA ASP A 66 -22.12 -6.43 1.78
C ASP A 66 -21.50 -5.22 1.06
N ARG A 67 -21.91 -4.97 -0.18
CA ARG A 67 -21.39 -3.84 -0.96
C ARG A 67 -21.84 -2.50 -0.41
N SER A 68 -23.04 -2.45 0.18
CA SER A 68 -23.59 -1.23 0.75
C SER A 68 -22.82 -0.81 2.00
N PHE A 69 -22.36 -1.77 2.80
CA PHE A 69 -21.54 -1.56 3.98
C PHE A 69 -20.31 -0.69 3.70
N TRP A 70 -19.59 -0.97 2.61
CA TRP A 70 -18.38 -0.25 2.25
C TRP A 70 -18.62 1.22 1.87
N GLN A 71 -19.82 1.55 1.37
CA GLN A 71 -20.17 2.91 0.94
C GLN A 71 -20.70 3.79 2.08
N ARG A 72 -20.88 3.23 3.27
CA ARG A 72 -21.36 3.95 4.45
C ARG A 72 -20.32 4.95 4.95
N ASP A 73 -20.80 5.96 5.67
CA ASP A 73 -19.94 6.92 6.36
C ASP A 73 -19.11 6.20 7.44
N THR A 74 -17.82 6.49 7.48
CA THR A 74 -16.88 5.91 8.44
C THR A 74 -17.31 6.21 9.87
N ALA A 75 -17.88 7.38 10.16
CA ALA A 75 -18.37 7.72 11.50
C ALA A 75 -19.53 6.81 11.94
N ASP A 76 -20.43 6.45 11.02
CA ASP A 76 -21.54 5.53 11.33
C ASP A 76 -21.04 4.11 11.58
N VAL A 77 -20.09 3.64 10.76
CA VAL A 77 -19.46 2.32 10.95
C VAL A 77 -18.63 2.30 12.24
N PHE A 78 -17.95 3.39 12.56
CA PHE A 78 -17.22 3.57 13.81
C PHE A 78 -18.16 3.46 15.01
N ASP A 79 -19.30 4.16 15.01
CA ASP A 79 -20.28 4.10 16.10
C ASP A 79 -20.80 2.66 16.33
N GLU A 80 -21.07 1.91 15.24
CA GLU A 80 -21.50 0.51 15.35
C GLU A 80 -20.42 -0.40 15.93
N ILE A 81 -19.18 -0.28 15.44
CA ILE A 81 -18.06 -1.08 15.94
C ILE A 81 -17.78 -0.76 17.40
N ILE A 82 -17.78 0.52 17.80
CA ILE A 82 -17.59 0.93 19.19
C ILE A 82 -18.75 0.44 20.07
N GLY A 83 -19.98 0.49 19.58
CA GLY A 83 -21.15 -0.05 20.29
C GLY A 83 -21.02 -1.55 20.55
N ASP A 84 -20.63 -2.32 19.53
CA ASP A 84 -20.41 -3.76 19.65
C ASP A 84 -19.18 -4.08 20.55
N ALA A 85 -18.10 -3.31 20.41
CA ALA A 85 -16.92 -3.42 21.26
C ALA A 85 -17.27 -3.24 22.75
N ARG A 86 -18.06 -2.20 23.09
CA ARG A 86 -18.55 -1.99 24.46
C ARG A 86 -19.44 -3.13 24.95
N SER A 87 -20.21 -3.75 24.05
CA SER A 87 -21.05 -4.91 24.37
C SER A 87 -20.20 -6.13 24.77
N VAL A 88 -19.16 -6.46 24.00
CA VAL A 88 -18.27 -7.60 24.29
C VAL A 88 -17.32 -7.34 25.47
N LEU A 89 -16.98 -6.08 25.74
CA LEU A 89 -16.16 -5.69 26.89
C LEU A 89 -16.95 -5.64 28.21
N ARG A 90 -18.29 -5.53 28.15
CA ARG A 90 -19.14 -5.39 29.35
C ARG A 90 -19.04 -6.57 30.32
N PRO A 91 -19.08 -7.85 29.89
CA PRO A 91 -18.93 -8.99 30.80
C PRO A 91 -17.59 -9.00 31.55
N LEU A 92 -16.56 -8.35 31.00
CA LEU A 92 -15.23 -8.24 31.60
C LEU A 92 -15.08 -7.01 32.52
N GLY A 93 -16.14 -6.22 32.70
CA GLY A 93 -16.09 -4.96 33.45
C GLY A 93 -15.37 -3.82 32.71
N LEU A 94 -15.15 -3.96 31.40
CA LEU A 94 -14.37 -3.04 30.57
C LEU A 94 -15.23 -2.17 29.62
N ALA A 95 -16.55 -2.11 29.82
CA ALA A 95 -17.46 -1.40 28.92
C ALA A 95 -17.19 0.11 28.78
N THR A 96 -16.55 0.73 29.76
CA THR A 96 -16.19 2.16 29.75
C THR A 96 -14.75 2.41 29.33
N ASP A 97 -14.00 1.35 29.01
CA ASP A 97 -12.63 1.47 28.52
C ASP A 97 -12.64 1.89 27.05
N GLU A 98 -12.47 3.20 26.82
CA GLU A 98 -12.48 3.79 25.48
C GLU A 98 -11.26 3.37 24.65
N GLU A 99 -10.12 3.08 25.29
CA GLU A 99 -8.91 2.65 24.61
C GLU A 99 -9.05 1.21 24.12
N ALA A 100 -9.58 0.30 24.95
CA ALA A 100 -9.90 -1.06 24.54
C ALA A 100 -10.94 -1.09 23.40
N ALA A 101 -11.99 -0.27 23.49
CA ALA A 101 -13.00 -0.18 22.44
C ALA A 101 -12.40 0.34 21.11
N PHE A 102 -11.55 1.36 21.17
CA PHE A 102 -10.87 1.88 19.98
C PHE A 102 -9.86 0.88 19.40
N ASN A 103 -9.16 0.12 20.24
CA ASN A 103 -8.25 -0.92 19.79
C ASN A 103 -9.00 -2.05 19.06
N LEU A 104 -10.18 -2.45 19.53
CA LEU A 104 -11.05 -3.39 18.80
C LEU A 104 -11.50 -2.83 17.44
N PHE A 105 -11.82 -1.54 17.36
CA PHE A 105 -12.08 -0.89 16.08
C PHE A 105 -10.88 -0.95 15.12
N ASN A 106 -9.68 -0.62 15.60
CA ASN A 106 -8.46 -0.68 14.80
C ASN A 106 -8.15 -2.10 14.33
N ILE A 107 -8.36 -3.10 15.18
CA ILE A 107 -8.19 -4.51 14.83
C ILE A 107 -9.08 -4.88 13.64
N VAL A 108 -10.36 -4.48 13.64
CA VAL A 108 -11.29 -4.73 12.52
C VAL A 108 -10.80 -4.03 11.24
N VAL A 109 -10.43 -2.75 11.32
CA VAL A 109 -9.93 -1.99 10.15
C VAL A 109 -8.66 -2.62 9.57
N LEU A 110 -7.71 -3.01 10.41
CA LEU A 110 -6.46 -3.64 10.00
C LEU A 110 -6.68 -5.05 9.43
N SER A 111 -7.62 -5.81 9.99
CA SER A 111 -8.03 -7.12 9.47
C SER A 111 -8.61 -7.00 8.06
N TYR A 112 -9.44 -5.98 7.80
CA TYR A 112 -9.91 -5.68 6.45
C TYR A 112 -8.79 -5.25 5.50
N ALA A 113 -7.86 -4.41 5.96
CA ALA A 113 -6.73 -3.98 5.14
C ALA A 113 -5.83 -5.17 4.77
N TYR A 114 -5.57 -6.07 5.72
CA TYR A 114 -4.84 -7.33 5.50
C TYR A 114 -5.56 -8.20 4.47
N SER A 115 -6.85 -8.43 4.67
CA SER A 115 -7.64 -9.30 3.81
C SER A 115 -7.76 -8.72 2.40
N ALA A 116 -7.91 -7.40 2.28
CA ALA A 116 -7.86 -6.68 1.02
C ALA A 116 -6.48 -6.81 0.36
N TYR A 117 -5.38 -6.79 1.11
CA TYR A 117 -4.04 -7.01 0.56
C TYR A 117 -3.92 -8.38 -0.10
N ASP A 118 -4.35 -9.44 0.57
CA ASP A 118 -4.21 -10.80 0.06
C ASP A 118 -5.16 -11.12 -1.10
N GLN A 119 -6.35 -10.49 -1.12
CA GLN A 119 -7.42 -10.84 -2.06
C GLN A 119 -7.80 -9.66 -2.99
N PRO A 120 -7.27 -9.60 -4.23
CA PRO A 120 -7.57 -8.52 -5.18
C PRO A 120 -9.06 -8.38 -5.54
N LYS A 121 -9.83 -9.47 -5.51
CA LYS A 121 -11.29 -9.45 -5.75
C LYS A 121 -12.04 -8.73 -4.63
N MET A 122 -11.54 -8.83 -3.40
CA MET A 122 -12.12 -8.15 -2.25
C MET A 122 -11.94 -6.63 -2.35
N ARG A 123 -10.77 -6.16 -2.82
CA ARG A 123 -10.54 -4.74 -3.09
C ARG A 123 -11.57 -4.17 -4.08
N GLU A 124 -11.81 -4.90 -5.15
CA GLU A 124 -12.80 -4.52 -6.16
C GLU A 124 -14.21 -4.48 -5.57
N PHE A 125 -14.55 -5.46 -4.75
CA PHE A 125 -15.85 -5.51 -4.05
C PHE A 125 -16.05 -4.32 -3.10
N MET A 126 -15.00 -3.95 -2.35
CA MET A 126 -14.97 -2.78 -1.46
C MET A 126 -15.08 -1.44 -2.23
N GLY A 127 -14.85 -1.42 -3.54
CA GLY A 127 -14.74 -0.20 -4.34
C GLY A 127 -13.37 0.47 -4.25
N ILE A 128 -12.34 -0.25 -3.78
CA ILE A 128 -10.95 0.21 -3.77
C ILE A 128 -10.40 0.05 -5.20
N GLU A 129 -10.32 1.17 -5.93
CA GLU A 129 -9.74 1.18 -7.27
C GLU A 129 -8.28 0.69 -7.24
N ARG A 130 -7.95 -0.24 -8.15
CA ARG A 130 -6.56 -0.65 -8.39
C ARG A 130 -5.79 0.59 -8.84
N ALA A 131 -4.55 0.73 -8.34
CA ALA A 131 -3.65 1.76 -8.87
C ALA A 131 -3.52 1.57 -10.39
N ALA A 132 -3.84 2.62 -11.16
CA ALA A 132 -3.79 2.58 -12.62
C ALA A 132 -2.39 2.13 -13.08
N PHE A 133 -2.35 1.25 -14.08
CA PHE A 133 -1.09 0.78 -14.66
C PHE A 133 -0.26 1.99 -15.13
N PRO A 134 1.05 2.06 -14.85
CA PRO A 134 1.85 3.26 -15.08
C PRO A 134 2.29 3.39 -16.54
N TRP A 135 1.32 3.55 -17.43
CA TRP A 135 1.47 3.64 -18.88
C TRP A 135 2.56 4.62 -19.35
N PRO A 136 2.69 5.85 -18.82
CA PRO A 136 3.73 6.77 -19.29
C PRO A 136 5.14 6.22 -19.11
N SER A 137 5.44 5.63 -17.94
CA SER A 137 6.75 5.03 -17.70
C SER A 137 6.95 3.73 -18.49
N ALA A 138 5.88 2.96 -18.74
CA ALA A 138 5.96 1.76 -19.57
C ALA A 138 6.25 2.10 -21.04
N LEU A 139 5.58 3.11 -21.60
CA LEU A 139 5.83 3.56 -22.98
C LEU A 139 7.21 4.18 -23.12
N ALA A 140 7.68 4.91 -22.11
CA ALA A 140 9.01 5.49 -22.14
C ALA A 140 10.14 4.44 -22.23
N LEU A 141 9.92 3.21 -21.72
CA LEU A 141 10.88 2.10 -21.87
C LEU A 141 11.08 1.65 -23.32
N LEU A 142 10.21 2.02 -24.25
CA LEU A 142 10.42 1.76 -25.67
C LEU A 142 11.68 2.46 -26.20
N TYR A 143 12.08 3.60 -25.61
CA TYR A 143 13.29 4.31 -26.00
C TYR A 143 14.58 3.48 -25.80
N PRO A 144 14.94 3.02 -24.58
CA PRO A 144 16.15 2.22 -24.38
C PRO A 144 16.10 0.87 -25.09
N VAL A 145 14.91 0.26 -25.20
CA VAL A 145 14.72 -0.99 -25.97
C VAL A 145 14.99 -0.75 -27.46
N GLY A 146 14.43 0.32 -28.03
CA GLY A 146 14.66 0.71 -29.41
C GLY A 146 16.13 1.03 -29.68
N ALA A 147 16.80 1.72 -28.75
CA ALA A 147 18.24 2.00 -28.83
C ALA A 147 19.08 0.71 -28.87
N ALA A 148 18.75 -0.29 -28.05
CA ALA A 148 19.43 -1.59 -28.06
C ALA A 148 19.18 -2.37 -29.36
N ILE A 149 17.94 -2.37 -29.87
CA ILE A 149 17.61 -3.02 -31.15
C ILE A 149 18.35 -2.34 -32.31
N TYR A 150 18.41 -1.01 -32.30
CA TYR A 150 19.14 -0.24 -33.31
C TYR A 150 20.60 -0.66 -33.35
N ILE A 151 21.32 -0.60 -32.22
CA ILE A 151 22.75 -0.95 -32.21
C ILE A 151 22.99 -2.44 -32.53
N ALA A 152 22.07 -3.33 -32.17
CA ALA A 152 22.16 -4.75 -32.53
C ALA A 152 22.00 -5.01 -34.03
N THR A 153 21.31 -4.14 -34.77
CA THR A 153 20.97 -4.35 -36.18
C THR A 153 21.83 -3.53 -37.14
N THR A 154 22.31 -2.35 -36.73
CA THR A 154 23.06 -1.43 -37.61
C THR A 154 24.57 -1.45 -37.41
N THR A 155 25.05 -2.07 -36.33
CA THR A 155 26.49 -2.14 -36.04
C THR A 155 26.92 -3.57 -35.73
N PRO A 156 28.14 -3.99 -36.13
CA PRO A 156 28.72 -5.25 -35.71
C PRO A 156 29.14 -5.16 -34.23
N ALA A 157 28.15 -5.14 -33.34
CA ALA A 157 28.31 -5.01 -31.90
C ALA A 157 28.16 -6.38 -31.23
N GLY A 158 29.08 -6.71 -30.31
CA GLY A 158 28.92 -7.89 -29.46
C GLY A 158 27.72 -7.72 -28.50
N SER A 159 27.13 -8.83 -28.06
CA SER A 159 25.95 -8.83 -27.17
C SER A 159 26.15 -7.98 -25.90
N THR A 160 27.37 -7.96 -25.35
CA THR A 160 27.74 -7.13 -24.20
C THR A 160 27.62 -5.64 -24.49
N MET A 161 28.05 -5.20 -25.68
CA MET A 161 27.95 -3.80 -26.10
C MET A 161 26.48 -3.41 -26.29
N VAL A 162 25.67 -4.27 -26.93
CA VAL A 162 24.24 -4.04 -27.14
C VAL A 162 23.50 -3.83 -25.82
N ILE A 163 23.76 -4.70 -24.84
CA ILE A 163 23.18 -4.61 -23.50
C ILE A 163 23.66 -3.33 -22.80
N GLY A 164 24.97 -3.04 -22.86
CA GLY A 164 25.53 -1.83 -22.28
C GLY A 164 24.88 -0.55 -22.83
N TYR A 165 24.68 -0.50 -24.14
CA TYR A 165 24.09 0.65 -24.81
C TYR A 165 22.62 0.85 -24.40
N GLY A 166 21.85 -0.24 -24.31
CA GLY A 166 20.47 -0.21 -23.80
C GLY A 166 20.39 0.31 -22.35
N ILE A 167 21.28 -0.18 -21.47
CA ILE A 167 21.33 0.25 -20.07
C ILE A 167 21.78 1.72 -19.94
N ALA A 168 22.72 2.19 -20.76
CA ALA A 168 23.14 3.59 -20.76
C ALA A 168 21.99 4.52 -21.18
N ASN A 169 21.23 4.14 -22.22
CA ASN A 169 20.03 4.86 -22.66
C ASN A 169 18.90 4.83 -21.62
N LEU A 170 18.79 3.75 -20.84
CA LEU A 170 17.90 3.73 -19.68
C LEU A 170 18.33 4.76 -18.63
N GLY A 171 19.64 4.94 -18.42
CA GLY A 171 20.19 6.00 -17.55
C GLY A 171 19.74 7.40 -17.98
N TYR A 172 19.87 7.74 -19.26
CA TYR A 172 19.39 9.03 -19.80
C TYR A 172 17.88 9.21 -19.62
N LEU A 173 17.10 8.17 -19.91
CA LEU A 173 15.65 8.19 -19.72
C LEU A 173 15.28 8.44 -18.25
N LEU A 174 15.92 7.73 -17.32
CA LEU A 174 15.66 7.89 -15.89
C LEU A 174 16.06 9.28 -15.39
N PHE A 175 17.17 9.84 -15.89
CA PHE A 175 17.56 11.20 -15.56
C PHE A 175 16.50 12.22 -16.00
N ALA A 176 16.02 12.12 -17.24
CA ALA A 176 14.94 12.96 -17.76
C ALA A 176 13.63 12.77 -16.96
N ALA A 177 13.29 11.54 -16.61
CA ALA A 177 12.13 11.23 -15.76
C ALA A 177 12.27 11.84 -14.36
N GLY A 178 13.48 11.87 -13.79
CA GLY A 178 13.77 12.51 -12.51
C GLY A 178 13.52 14.01 -12.53
N ILE A 179 13.86 14.69 -13.63
CA ILE A 179 13.63 16.13 -13.83
C ILE A 179 12.14 16.43 -14.07
N LEU A 180 11.52 15.73 -15.01
CA LEU A 180 10.18 16.07 -15.50
C LEU A 180 9.06 15.51 -14.61
N GLY A 181 9.15 14.23 -14.22
CA GLY A 181 8.08 13.52 -13.49
C GLY A 181 8.41 13.18 -12.04
N GLY A 182 9.69 13.15 -11.69
CA GLY A 182 10.20 12.81 -10.36
C GLY A 182 9.88 11.39 -9.86
N SER A 183 9.34 10.53 -10.72
CA SER A 183 9.07 9.11 -10.43
C SER A 183 9.10 8.30 -11.73
N PHE A 184 9.41 7.01 -11.62
CA PHE A 184 9.41 6.07 -12.74
C PHE A 184 8.78 4.74 -12.28
N ARG A 185 7.45 4.72 -12.26
CA ARG A 185 6.65 3.74 -11.51
C ARG A 185 6.72 2.31 -12.05
N ILE A 186 6.93 2.11 -13.36
CA ILE A 186 7.06 0.76 -13.94
C ILE A 186 8.27 -0.01 -13.38
N LEU A 187 9.32 0.71 -12.96
CA LEU A 187 10.49 0.14 -12.27
C LEU A 187 10.40 0.25 -10.74
N GLY A 188 9.22 0.59 -10.21
CA GLY A 188 9.02 0.76 -8.76
C GLY A 188 9.66 2.01 -8.15
N LEU A 189 10.23 2.91 -8.96
CA LEU A 189 10.90 4.13 -8.50
C LEU A 189 9.84 5.19 -8.19
N ARG A 190 9.56 5.43 -6.91
CA ARG A 190 8.42 6.26 -6.44
C ARG A 190 8.79 7.70 -6.15
N ASN A 191 10.07 8.01 -5.98
CA ASN A 191 10.54 9.36 -5.66
C ASN A 191 11.79 9.77 -6.47
N ARG A 192 12.10 11.07 -6.45
CA ARG A 192 13.19 11.67 -7.25
C ARG A 192 14.56 11.07 -6.95
N TRP A 193 14.85 10.83 -5.67
CA TRP A 193 16.14 10.29 -5.25
C TRP A 193 16.36 8.86 -5.73
N GLN A 194 15.34 8.02 -5.67
CA GLN A 194 15.37 6.68 -6.25
C GLN A 194 15.62 6.73 -7.76
N VAL A 195 14.93 7.64 -8.46
CA VAL A 195 15.08 7.79 -9.91
C VAL A 195 16.48 8.27 -10.29
N PHE A 196 17.03 9.29 -9.61
CA PHE A 196 18.39 9.77 -9.87
C PHE A 196 19.45 8.73 -9.51
N GLY A 197 19.30 8.02 -8.39
CA GLY A 197 20.21 6.93 -8.01
C GLY A 197 20.23 5.84 -9.08
N ALA A 198 19.07 5.40 -9.55
CA ALA A 198 18.97 4.43 -10.62
C ALA A 198 19.54 4.96 -11.95
N ALA A 199 19.31 6.23 -12.28
CA ALA A 199 19.85 6.86 -13.48
C ALA A 199 21.39 6.82 -13.52
N VAL A 200 22.04 7.17 -12.40
CA VAL A 200 23.51 7.14 -12.29
C VAL A 200 24.04 5.72 -12.41
N ILE A 201 23.43 4.76 -11.71
CA ILE A 201 23.84 3.34 -11.76
C ILE A 201 23.72 2.81 -13.18
N SER A 202 22.58 3.02 -13.83
CA SER A 202 22.36 2.59 -15.22
C SER A 202 23.35 3.26 -16.18
N PHE A 203 23.59 4.57 -16.03
CA PHE A 203 24.53 5.26 -16.89
C PHE A 203 25.97 4.72 -16.76
N VAL A 204 26.48 4.55 -15.54
CA VAL A 204 27.83 4.05 -15.29
C VAL A 204 27.97 2.60 -15.75
N ALA A 205 27.06 1.71 -15.33
CA ALA A 205 27.12 0.30 -15.69
C ALA A 205 26.96 0.09 -17.20
N GLY A 206 26.03 0.82 -17.82
CA GLY A 206 25.80 0.76 -19.26
C GLY A 206 27.02 1.23 -20.06
N SER A 207 27.66 2.33 -19.64
CA SER A 207 28.87 2.85 -20.29
C SER A 207 30.04 1.88 -20.17
N MET A 208 30.24 1.27 -19.00
CA MET A 208 31.28 0.26 -18.80
C MET A 208 31.07 -0.96 -19.70
N LEU A 209 29.85 -1.52 -19.73
CA LEU A 209 29.53 -2.68 -20.57
C LEU A 209 29.65 -2.37 -22.07
N SER A 210 29.29 -1.16 -22.48
CA SER A 210 29.44 -0.71 -23.87
C SER A 210 30.90 -0.65 -24.30
N ASN A 211 31.80 -0.30 -23.38
CA ASN A 211 33.23 -0.18 -23.65
C ASN A 211 33.98 -1.52 -23.57
N VAL A 212 33.45 -2.53 -22.88
CA VAL A 212 34.07 -3.88 -22.80
C VAL A 212 33.86 -4.69 -24.07
N GLY A 213 32.82 -4.39 -24.86
CA GLY A 213 32.53 -5.06 -26.12
C GLY A 213 33.05 -4.36 -27.38
N ALA A 214 33.77 -3.22 -27.22
CA ALA A 214 34.32 -2.40 -28.30
C ALA A 214 35.73 -2.83 -28.73
#